data_AF-A0A2V6M5F0-F1
#
_entry.id   AF-A0A2V6M5F0-F1
#
_cell.length_a   1.000
_cell.length_b   1.000
_cell.length_c   1.000
_cell.angle_alpha   90.00
_cell.angle_beta   90.00
_cell.angle_gamma   90.00
#
_symmetry.space_group_name_H-M   'P 1'
#
loop_
_entity.id
_entity.type
_entity.pdbx_description
1 polymer ?
#
loop_
_entity_poly.entity_id
_entity_poly.type
_entity_poly.pdbx_seq_one_letter_code
_entity_poly.pdbx_strand_id
1 'polypeptide(L)' 'MKFFHAVHAEERIVLRAAKIGEMGELFQFKVGAGVDGKRVAESKLVLSKATPPQAARDSLNR' A
#
# COMPACT_ATOMS: atom_id res chain seq x y z
N MET A 1 -9.14 6.28 -6.04
CA MET A 1 -8.25 7.06 -5.15
C MET A 1 -8.97 8.36 -4.81
N LYS A 2 -8.97 8.77 -3.54
CA LYS A 2 -9.49 10.06 -3.09
C LYS A 2 -8.52 10.70 -2.08
N PHE A 3 -8.26 11.98 -2.26
CA PHE A 3 -7.46 12.81 -1.35
C PHE A 3 -8.37 13.83 -0.66
N PHE A 4 -8.15 14.06 0.62
CA PHE A 4 -8.97 14.97 1.43
C PHE A 4 -8.18 16.21 1.86
N HIS A 5 -6.91 16.04 2.19
CA HIS A 5 -6.04 17.09 2.70
C HIS A 5 -4.61 16.90 2.15
N ALA A 6 -3.89 17.99 1.98
CA ALA A 6 -2.45 17.94 1.74
C ALA A 6 -1.73 17.42 2.99
N VAL A 7 -0.52 16.87 2.79
CA VAL A 7 0.39 16.47 3.86
C VAL A 7 1.69 17.26 3.69
N HIS A 8 2.23 17.76 4.79
CA HIS A 8 3.48 18.52 4.86
C HIS A 8 4.67 17.63 5.24
N ALA A 9 5.89 18.09 4.96
CA ALA A 9 7.12 17.29 5.08
C ALA A 9 7.36 16.69 6.48
N GLU A 10 7.00 17.43 7.53
CA GLU A 10 7.23 17.01 8.93
C GLU A 10 6.08 16.18 9.52
N GLU A 11 4.99 15.99 8.76
CA GLU A 11 3.82 15.28 9.25
C GLU A 11 4.01 13.76 9.17
N ARG A 12 3.74 13.08 10.29
CA ARG A 12 3.81 11.61 10.34
C ARG A 12 2.57 10.98 9.73
N ILE A 13 2.75 10.33 8.59
CA ILE A 13 1.69 9.58 7.92
C ILE A 13 1.54 8.19 8.56
N VAL A 14 0.32 7.86 8.97
CA VAL A 14 -0.10 6.50 9.36
C VAL A 14 -0.80 5.84 8.19
N LEU A 15 -0.21 4.77 7.66
CA LEU A 15 -0.80 3.95 6.62
C LEU A 15 -1.53 2.76 7.22
N ARG A 16 -2.72 2.47 6.71
CA ARG A 16 -3.53 1.31 7.11
C ARG A 16 -4.03 0.59 5.87
N ALA A 17 -3.92 -0.73 5.88
CA ALA A 17 -4.43 -1.60 4.84
C ALA A 17 -5.22 -2.75 5.46
N ALA A 18 -6.37 -3.07 4.87
CA ALA A 18 -7.16 -4.25 5.20
C ALA A 18 -7.41 -5.03 3.92
N LYS A 19 -7.03 -6.32 3.90
CA LYS A 19 -7.35 -7.22 2.79
C LYS A 19 -8.87 -7.42 2.75
N ILE A 20 -9.46 -7.24 1.58
CA ILE A 20 -10.91 -7.34 1.35
C ILE A 20 -11.28 -8.42 0.32
N GLY A 21 -10.28 -8.99 -0.37
CA GLY A 21 -10.51 -10.06 -1.34
C GLY A 21 -9.21 -10.64 -1.91
N GLU A 22 -9.34 -11.79 -2.53
CA GLU A 22 -8.28 -12.50 -3.25
C GLU A 22 -8.89 -13.34 -4.38
N MET A 23 -8.20 -13.43 -5.51
CA MET A 23 -8.54 -14.32 -6.62
C MET A 23 -7.25 -14.76 -7.33
N GLY A 24 -6.84 -16.00 -7.09
CA GLY A 24 -5.52 -16.47 -7.53
C GLY A 24 -4.41 -15.59 -6.93
N GLU A 25 -3.52 -15.10 -7.79
CA GLU A 25 -2.41 -14.22 -7.36
C GLU A 25 -2.81 -12.73 -7.24
N LEU A 26 -4.10 -12.40 -7.36
CA LEU A 26 -4.61 -11.03 -7.21
C LEU A 26 -5.17 -10.80 -5.81
N PHE A 27 -4.73 -9.71 -5.18
CA PHE A 27 -5.10 -9.32 -3.83
C PHE A 27 -5.77 -7.95 -3.84
N GLN A 28 -6.92 -7.84 -3.19
CA GLN A 28 -7.64 -6.57 -3.05
C GLN A 28 -7.52 -6.05 -1.62
N PHE A 29 -7.21 -4.77 -1.50
CA PHE A 29 -7.06 -4.08 -0.21
C PHE A 29 -7.91 -2.81 -0.17
N LYS A 30 -8.57 -2.57 0.96
CA LYS A 30 -9.02 -1.24 1.35
C LYS A 30 -7.86 -0.56 2.06
N VAL A 31 -7.46 0.62 1.59
CA VAL A 31 -6.32 1.36 2.13
C VAL A 31 -6.73 2.76 2.55
N GLY A 32 -6.06 3.26 3.58
CA GLY A 32 -6.22 4.63 4.07
C GLY A 32 -4.91 5.18 4.60
N ALA A 33 -4.78 6.50 4.51
CA ALA A 33 -3.72 7.26 5.13
C ALA A 33 -4.31 8.30 6.07
N GLY A 34 -3.64 8.55 7.19
CA GLY A 34 -4.01 9.63 8.10
C GLY A 34 -2.82 10.29 8.79
N VAL A 35 -3.03 11.53 9.24
CA VAL A 35 -2.09 12.34 10.02
C VAL A 35 -2.86 12.81 11.26
N ASP A 36 -2.29 12.65 12.46
CA ASP A 36 -2.93 13.03 13.74
C ASP A 36 -4.37 12.54 13.89
N GLY A 37 -4.63 11.30 13.46
CA GLY A 37 -5.96 10.68 13.49
C GLY A 37 -6.94 11.17 12.42
N LYS A 38 -6.60 12.20 11.64
CA LYS A 38 -7.40 12.71 10.51
C LYS A 38 -7.09 11.94 9.23
N ARG A 39 -8.12 11.65 8.43
CA ARG A 39 -7.95 10.97 7.14
C ARG A 39 -7.46 11.96 6.08
N VAL A 40 -6.36 11.60 5.40
CA VAL A 40 -5.77 12.42 4.32
C VAL A 40 -5.97 11.79 2.94
N ALA A 41 -6.03 10.46 2.87
CA ALA A 41 -6.35 9.74 1.63
C ALA A 41 -7.06 8.41 1.89
N GLU A 42 -7.82 7.94 0.89
CA GLU A 42 -8.39 6.60 0.86
C GLU A 42 -8.44 6.03 -0.56
N SER A 43 -8.30 4.71 -0.66
CA SER A 43 -8.47 4.01 -1.94
C SER A 43 -8.76 2.53 -1.74
N LYS A 44 -9.01 1.86 -2.87
CA LYS A 44 -8.84 0.42 -3.01
C LYS A 44 -7.58 0.18 -3.84
N LEU A 45 -6.77 -0.79 -3.45
CA LEU A 45 -5.63 -1.28 -4.22
C LEU A 45 -5.90 -2.70 -4.69
N VAL A 46 -5.49 -3.01 -5.92
CA VAL A 46 -5.42 -4.37 -6.44
C VAL A 46 -3.96 -4.63 -6.77
N LEU A 47 -3.37 -5.65 -6.15
CA LEU A 47 -1.98 -6.03 -6.32
C LEU A 47 -1.91 -7.45 -6.86
N SER A 48 -0.97 -7.73 -7.76
CA SER A 48 -0.60 -9.10 -8.09
C SER A 48 0.69 -9.49 -7.37
N LYS A 49 0.79 -10.72 -6.91
CA LYS A 49 2.07 -11.25 -6.42
C LYS A 49 2.95 -11.55 -7.63
N ALA A 50 3.88 -10.64 -7.92
CA ALA A 50 4.91 -10.91 -8.92
C ALA A 50 5.92 -11.92 -8.36
N THR A 51 6.24 -12.95 -9.13
CA THR A 51 7.43 -13.76 -8.88
C THR A 51 8.66 -12.88 -9.20
N PRO A 52 9.61 -12.68 -8.28
CA PRO A 52 10.81 -11.91 -8.57
C PRO A 52 11.54 -12.51 -9.78
N PRO A 53 12.08 -11.70 -10.70
CA PRO A 53 13.02 -12.20 -11.70
C PRO A 53 14.19 -12.89 -10.99
N GLN A 54 14.68 -14.01 -11.53
CA GLN A 54 15.74 -14.81 -10.92
C GLN A 54 16.97 -13.96 -10.50
N ALA A 55 17.31 -12.95 -11.30
CA ALA A 55 18.41 -12.01 -11.03
C ALA A 55 18.28 -11.23 -9.70
N ALA A 56 17.06 -10.93 -9.24
CA ALA A 56 16.82 -10.25 -7.97
C ALA A 56 17.00 -11.19 -6.76
N ARG A 57 16.81 -12.50 -6.94
CA ARG A 57 17.01 -13.51 -5.90
C ARG A 57 18.50 -13.75 -5.61
N ASP A 58 19.33 -13.74 -6.66
CA ASP A 58 20.77 -13.99 -6.53
C ASP A 58 21.52 -12.84 -5.85
N SER A 59 20.93 -11.64 -5.81
CA SER A 59 21.49 -10.43 -5.18
C SER A 59 21.16 -10.30 -3.69
N LEU A 60 20.22 -11.09 -3.17
CA LEU A 60 19.82 -11.12 -1.75
C LEU A 60 20.62 -12.15 -0.92
N ASN A 61 21.44 -12.97 -1.59
CA ASN A 61 22.25 -14.04 -0.97
C ASN A 61 23.77 -13.77 -1.02
N ARG A 62 24.18 -12.53 -1.29
CA ARG A 62 25.57 -12.05 -1.13
C ARG A 62 25.63 -11.03 -0.02
#